data_AF-A0A382PNU1-F1
#
_entry.id   AF-A0A382PNU1-F1
#
_cell.length_a   1.000
_cell.length_b   1.000
_cell.length_c   1.000
_cell.angle_alpha   90.00
_cell.angle_beta   90.00
_cell.angle_gamma   90.00
#
_symmetry.space_group_name_H-M   'P 1'
#
loop_
_entity.id
_entity.type
_entity.pdbx_description
1 polymer ?
#
loop_
_entity_poly.entity_id
_entity_poly.type
_entity_poly.pdbx_seq_one_letter_code
_entity_poly.pdbx_strand_id
1 'polypeptide(L)'
;HPLVRNKQRSFLRSVANHRQSLAVLDIPLLFETGGERNCDAVAVVTAPKFLQKIRVMGRGDMTETKFRGIIKRQMQDQEKRDRADFIIPSGLGKRISFQSIQKIIRIVLTLPGSHRSPER
;
A
#
# COMPACT_ATOMS: atom_id res chain seq x y z
N HIS A 1 -6.78 5.38 14.46
CA HIS A 1 -7.41 6.62 14.96
C HIS A 1 -8.77 6.83 14.29
N PRO A 2 -9.84 7.24 15.01
CA PRO A 2 -11.19 7.42 14.45
C PRO A 2 -11.26 8.38 13.24
N LEU A 3 -10.57 9.52 13.30
CA LEU A 3 -10.58 10.49 12.19
C LEU A 3 -10.03 9.94 10.87
N VAL A 4 -9.01 9.07 10.93
CA VAL A 4 -8.43 8.44 9.72
C VAL A 4 -9.42 7.46 9.11
N ARG A 5 -10.11 6.66 9.95
CA ARG A 5 -11.17 5.74 9.50
C ARG A 5 -12.34 6.48 8.85
N ASN A 6 -12.75 7.61 9.42
CA ASN A 6 -13.81 8.44 8.85
C ASN A 6 -13.41 9.00 7.48
N LYS A 7 -12.18 9.52 7.32
CA LYS A 7 -11.67 9.97 6.02
C LYS A 7 -11.63 8.85 5.00
N GLN A 8 -11.15 7.67 5.38
CA GLN A 8 -11.13 6.50 4.50
C GLN A 8 -12.55 6.10 4.07
N ARG A 9 -13.52 6.04 5.00
CA ARG A 9 -14.91 5.71 4.67
C ARG A 9 -15.55 6.74 3.73
N SER A 10 -15.33 8.02 3.97
CA SER A 10 -15.82 9.09 3.08
C SER A 10 -15.19 9.01 1.69
N PHE A 11 -13.89 8.69 1.59
CA PHE A 11 -13.23 8.45 0.31
C PHE A 11 -13.85 7.28 -0.45
N LEU A 12 -14.01 6.12 0.20
CA LEU A 12 -14.62 4.94 -0.42
C LEU A 12 -16.07 5.17 -0.85
N ARG A 13 -16.86 5.88 -0.03
CA ARG A 13 -18.22 6.30 -0.42
C ARG A 13 -18.21 7.19 -1.66
N SER A 14 -17.29 8.15 -1.74
CA SER A 14 -17.16 9.02 -2.92
C SER A 14 -16.82 8.21 -4.17
N VAL A 15 -15.84 7.29 -4.10
CA VAL A 15 -15.47 6.39 -5.20
C VAL A 15 -16.68 5.57 -5.67
N ALA A 16 -17.46 5.01 -4.74
CA ALA A 16 -18.66 4.25 -5.04
C ALA A 16 -19.75 5.11 -5.71
N ASN A 17 -20.01 6.32 -5.20
CA ASN A 17 -20.99 7.25 -5.77
C ASN A 17 -20.62 7.67 -7.20
N HIS A 18 -19.33 7.81 -7.49
CA HIS A 18 -18.81 8.10 -8.82
C HIS A 18 -18.65 6.86 -9.71
N ARG A 19 -19.16 5.69 -9.27
CA ARG A 19 -19.13 4.41 -9.99
C ARG A 19 -17.73 4.02 -10.49
N GLN A 20 -16.70 4.40 -9.75
CA GLN A 20 -15.33 4.01 -10.04
C GLN A 20 -15.15 2.52 -9.76
N SER A 21 -14.44 1.83 -10.63
CA SER A 21 -14.24 0.37 -10.54
C SER A 21 -13.10 -0.03 -9.61
N LEU A 22 -12.26 0.91 -9.16
CA LEU A 22 -11.09 0.65 -8.32
C LEU A 22 -10.82 1.81 -7.35
N ALA A 23 -10.43 1.49 -6.12
CA ALA A 23 -10.00 2.44 -5.10
C ALA A 23 -8.54 2.20 -4.66
N VAL A 24 -7.72 3.25 -4.80
CA VAL A 24 -6.35 3.46 -4.28
C VAL A 24 -6.22 3.70 -2.78
N LEU A 25 -5.93 2.73 -1.89
CA LEU A 25 -5.61 3.04 -0.48
C LEU A 25 -4.10 2.96 -0.21
N ASP A 26 -3.44 4.12 -0.08
CA ASP A 26 -2.04 4.21 0.40
C ASP A 26 -2.02 4.35 1.93
N ILE A 27 -1.81 3.23 2.62
CA ILE A 27 -1.90 3.13 4.08
C ILE A 27 -0.52 2.79 4.66
N PRO A 28 0.15 3.74 5.32
CA PRO A 28 1.28 3.42 6.17
C PRO A 28 0.84 2.47 7.29
N LEU A 29 1.68 1.48 7.60
CA LEU A 29 1.43 0.51 8.68
C LEU A 29 0.20 -0.40 8.45
N LEU A 30 -0.16 -0.67 7.19
CA LEU A 30 -1.31 -1.50 6.81
C LEU A 30 -1.34 -2.84 7.57
N PHE A 31 -0.26 -3.61 7.47
CA PHE A 31 -0.16 -4.94 8.09
C PHE A 31 -0.03 -4.89 9.61
N GLU A 32 0.67 -3.89 10.12
CA GLU A 32 0.90 -3.67 11.54
C GLU A 32 -0.41 -3.36 12.29
N THR A 33 -1.42 -2.84 11.58
CA THR A 33 -2.75 -2.53 12.13
C THR A 33 -3.82 -3.56 11.77
N GLY A 34 -3.48 -4.62 11.03
CA GLY A 34 -4.45 -5.59 10.51
C GLY A 34 -5.40 -5.01 9.46
N GLY A 35 -5.04 -3.89 8.85
CA GLY A 35 -5.88 -3.14 7.92
C GLY A 35 -6.10 -3.87 6.59
N GLU A 36 -5.21 -4.80 6.24
CA GLU A 36 -5.29 -5.61 5.02
C GLU A 36 -6.61 -6.37 4.88
N ARG A 37 -7.24 -6.73 6.01
CA ARG A 37 -8.52 -7.45 6.06
C ARG A 37 -9.70 -6.65 5.52
N ASN A 38 -9.51 -5.37 5.23
CA ASN A 38 -10.52 -4.48 4.67
C ASN A 38 -10.26 -4.15 3.19
N CYS A 39 -9.37 -4.89 2.54
CA CYS A 39 -8.98 -4.71 1.16
C CYS A 39 -9.28 -5.99 0.38
N ASP A 40 -9.82 -5.86 -0.83
CA ASP A 40 -10.04 -7.01 -1.72
C ASP A 40 -8.72 -7.57 -2.27
N ALA A 41 -7.67 -6.75 -2.29
CA ALA A 41 -6.29 -7.13 -2.61
C ALA A 41 -5.29 -6.14 -2.01
N VAL A 42 -4.08 -6.62 -1.73
CA VAL A 42 -2.96 -5.85 -1.19
C VAL A 42 -1.73 -5.98 -2.09
N ALA A 43 -1.18 -4.83 -2.46
CA ALA A 43 0.07 -4.74 -3.21
C ALA A 43 1.18 -4.10 -2.36
N VAL A 44 2.35 -4.73 -2.32
CA VAL A 44 3.54 -4.22 -1.60
C VAL A 44 4.57 -3.72 -2.59
N VAL A 45 4.94 -2.44 -2.45
CA VAL A 45 6.07 -1.85 -3.17
C VAL A 45 7.37 -2.16 -2.43
N THR A 46 8.31 -2.83 -3.08
CA THR A 46 9.57 -3.28 -2.47
C THR A 46 10.80 -2.82 -3.27
N ALA A 47 11.94 -2.71 -2.59
CA ALA A 47 13.26 -2.49 -3.19
C ALA A 47 14.35 -3.08 -2.27
N PRO A 48 15.56 -3.34 -2.79
CA PRO A 48 16.70 -3.71 -1.95
C PRO A 48 16.92 -2.74 -0.78
N LYS A 49 17.23 -3.28 0.42
CA LYS A 49 17.38 -2.49 1.67
C LYS A 49 18.33 -1.30 1.52
N PHE A 50 19.44 -1.47 0.80
CA PHE A 50 20.42 -0.40 0.58
C PHE A 50 19.83 0.76 -0.23
N LEU A 51 19.03 0.47 -1.27
CA LEU A 51 18.35 1.50 -2.07
C LEU A 51 17.26 2.21 -1.27
N GLN A 52 16.51 1.47 -0.43
CA GLN A 52 15.53 2.09 0.47
C GLN A 52 16.21 3.10 1.40
N LYS A 53 17.32 2.71 2.02
CA LYS A 53 18.09 3.58 2.91
C LYS A 53 18.58 4.83 2.19
N ILE A 54 19.23 4.70 1.03
CA ILE A 54 19.71 5.84 0.24
C ILE A 54 18.57 6.83 -0.07
N ARG A 55 17.41 6.31 -0.52
CA ARG A 55 16.26 7.15 -0.87
C ARG A 55 15.64 7.85 0.33
N VAL A 56 15.56 7.18 1.48
CA VAL A 56 14.99 7.75 2.70
C VAL A 56 15.91 8.81 3.28
N MET A 57 17.22 8.57 3.29
CA MET A 57 18.22 9.55 3.73
C MET A 57 18.30 10.78 2.81
N GLY A 58 18.02 10.62 1.52
CA GLY A 58 18.02 11.72 0.54
C GLY A 58 16.85 12.70 0.63
N ARG A 59 15.88 12.50 1.54
CA ARG A 59 14.69 13.38 1.67
C ARG A 59 14.94 14.69 2.43
N GLY A 60 16.16 14.88 2.95
CA GLY A 60 16.59 16.12 3.63
C GLY A 60 16.18 16.24 5.10
N ASP A 61 15.07 15.62 5.51
CA ASP A 61 14.54 15.69 6.89
C ASP A 61 14.85 14.42 7.73
N MET A 62 15.78 13.59 7.26
CA MET A 62 16.02 12.25 7.79
C MET A 62 17.40 12.10 8.43
N THR A 63 17.43 11.65 9.67
CA THR A 63 18.65 11.28 10.39
C THR A 63 18.75 9.76 10.53
N GLU A 64 19.96 9.23 10.69
CA GLU A 64 20.18 7.78 10.90
C GLU A 64 19.42 7.27 12.14
N THR A 65 19.36 8.07 13.21
CA THR A 65 18.61 7.75 14.44
C THR A 65 17.11 7.67 14.17
N LYS A 66 16.54 8.65 13.45
CA LYS A 66 15.11 8.66 13.06
C LYS A 66 14.80 7.46 12.14
N PHE A 67 15.67 7.19 11.17
CA PHE A 67 15.54 6.04 10.26
C PHE A 67 15.51 4.70 11.02
N ARG A 68 16.47 4.48 11.93
CA ARG A 68 16.51 3.27 12.76
C ARG A 68 15.29 3.14 13.66
N GLY A 69 14.82 4.25 14.23
CA GLY A 69 13.60 4.28 15.04
C GLY A 69 12.35 3.88 14.25
N ILE A 70 12.24 4.34 13.00
CA ILE A 70 11.14 3.99 12.09
C ILE A 70 11.20 2.50 11.74
N ILE A 71 12.35 2.01 11.26
CA ILE A 71 12.50 0.63 10.81
C ILE A 71 12.21 -0.37 11.94
N LYS A 72 12.60 -0.07 13.18
CA LYS A 72 12.33 -0.93 14.35
C LYS A 72 10.84 -1.11 14.68
N ARG A 73 9.99 -0.16 14.28
CA ARG A 73 8.55 -0.19 14.58
C ARG A 73 7.72 -0.75 13.43
N GLN A 74 8.34 -1.02 12.28
CA GLN A 74 7.67 -1.50 11.09
C GLN A 74 7.90 -2.99 10.92
N MET A 75 6.91 -3.65 10.33
CA MET A 75 7.05 -5.03 9.86
C MET A 75 8.15 -5.12 8.81
N GLN A 76 8.92 -6.20 8.84
CA GLN A 76 10.02 -6.40 7.90
C GLN A 76 9.49 -6.53 6.48
N ASP A 77 10.23 -6.01 5.50
CA ASP A 77 9.85 -6.07 4.08
C ASP A 77 9.57 -7.50 3.60
N GLN A 78 10.36 -8.49 4.04
CA GLN A 78 10.12 -9.90 3.69
C GLN A 78 8.75 -10.37 4.15
N GLU A 79 8.39 -10.10 5.41
CA GLU A 79 7.09 -10.47 5.98
C GLU A 79 5.93 -9.76 5.28
N LYS A 80 6.12 -8.49 4.88
CA LYS A 80 5.14 -7.77 4.05
C LYS A 80 4.94 -8.45 2.70
N ARG A 81 6.02 -8.92 2.07
CA ARG A 81 5.96 -9.62 0.77
C ARG A 81 5.26 -10.97 0.89
N ASP A 82 5.52 -11.70 1.96
CA ASP A 82 4.91 -13.02 2.20
C ASP A 82 3.39 -12.94 2.43
N ARG A 83 2.90 -11.78 2.91
CA ARG A 83 1.48 -11.52 3.20
C ARG A 83 0.73 -10.80 2.07
N ALA A 84 1.40 -10.35 1.02
CA ALA A 84 0.79 -9.55 -0.03
C ALA A 84 0.30 -10.40 -1.19
N ASP A 85 -0.82 -10.01 -1.80
CA ASP A 85 -1.31 -10.65 -3.03
C ASP A 85 -0.41 -10.31 -4.21
N PHE A 86 0.16 -9.10 -4.22
CA PHE A 86 0.98 -8.60 -5.32
C PHE A 86 2.24 -7.88 -4.86
N ILE A 87 3.33 -8.07 -5.60
CA ILE A 87 4.61 -7.38 -5.38
C ILE A 87 4.88 -6.40 -6.51
N ILE A 88 5.21 -5.17 -6.15
CA ILE A 88 5.62 -4.10 -7.07
C ILE A 88 7.11 -3.80 -6.83
N PRO A 89 8.02 -4.27 -7.68
CA PRO A 89 9.43 -3.92 -7.57
C PRO A 89 9.66 -2.45 -7.93
N SER A 90 10.38 -1.71 -7.09
CA SER A 90 10.75 -0.30 -7.29
C SER A 90 12.27 -0.06 -7.38
N GLY A 91 13.05 -1.15 -7.49
CA GLY A 91 14.52 -1.13 -7.63
C GLY A 91 15.03 -1.28 -9.07
N LEU A 92 14.19 -1.74 -10.01
CA LEU A 92 14.58 -2.13 -11.37
C LEU A 92 14.20 -1.09 -12.45
N GLY A 93 14.00 0.16 -12.04
CA GLY A 93 13.56 1.25 -12.92
C GLY A 93 12.04 1.38 -13.03
N LYS A 94 11.58 2.60 -13.41
CA LYS A 94 10.15 2.95 -13.41
C LYS A 94 9.31 2.04 -14.30
N ARG A 95 9.82 1.66 -15.48
CA ARG A 95 9.10 0.83 -16.46
C ARG A 95 8.62 -0.50 -15.85
N ILE A 96 9.46 -1.15 -15.07
CA ILE A 96 9.14 -2.44 -14.44
C ILE A 96 8.04 -2.29 -13.38
N SER A 97 8.11 -1.23 -12.57
CA SER A 97 7.05 -0.92 -11.60
C SER A 97 5.72 -0.63 -12.31
N PHE A 98 5.73 0.18 -13.36
CA PHE A 98 4.54 0.52 -14.15
C PHE A 98 3.89 -0.71 -14.79
N GLN A 99 4.70 -1.60 -15.39
CA GLN A 99 4.18 -2.84 -15.97
C GLN A 99 3.55 -3.75 -14.90
N SER A 100 4.17 -3.83 -13.71
CA SER A 100 3.61 -4.59 -12.58
C SER A 100 2.27 -4.01 -12.15
N ILE A 101 2.18 -2.69 -11.98
CA ILE A 101 0.93 -1.99 -11.64
C ILE A 101 -0.16 -2.24 -12.68
N GLN A 102 0.15 -2.14 -13.98
CA GLN A 102 -0.83 -2.40 -15.04
C GLN A 102 -1.38 -3.83 -15.00
N LYS A 103 -0.52 -4.82 -14.74
CA LYS A 103 -0.94 -6.21 -14.58
C LYS A 103 -1.85 -6.39 -13.36
N ILE A 104 -1.47 -5.81 -12.22
CA ILE A 104 -2.25 -5.86 -10.99
C ILE A 104 -3.63 -5.24 -11.20
N ILE A 105 -3.71 -4.05 -11.81
CA ILE A 105 -4.99 -3.39 -12.08
C ILE A 105 -5.90 -4.28 -12.92
N ARG A 106 -5.38 -4.91 -13.99
CA ARG A 106 -6.18 -5.82 -14.82
C ARG A 106 -6.73 -7.00 -14.02
N ILE A 107 -5.94 -7.59 -13.13
CA ILE A 107 -6.37 -8.72 -12.29
C ILE A 107 -7.41 -8.26 -11.27
N VAL A 108 -7.12 -7.18 -10.54
CA VAL A 108 -8.01 -6.68 -9.47
C VAL A 108 -9.37 -6.27 -10.02
N LEU A 109 -9.44 -5.71 -11.22
CA LEU A 109 -10.71 -5.38 -11.87
C LEU A 109 -11.58 -6.60 -12.20
N THR A 110 -11.02 -7.82 -12.17
CA THR A 110 -11.79 -9.07 -12.35
C THR A 110 -12.23 -9.72 -11.04
N LEU A 111 -11.73 -9.24 -9.90
CA LEU A 111 -12.09 -9.81 -8.59
C LEU A 111 -13.52 -9.40 -8.20
N PRO A 112 -14.29 -10.30 -7.57
CA PRO A 112 -15.57 -9.93 -6.98
C PRO A 112 -15.32 -8.97 -5.81
N GLY A 113 -15.79 -7.73 -5.92
CA GLY A 113 -15.64 -6.74 -4.86
C GLY A 113 -16.43 -7.14 -3.61
N SER A 114 -15.72 -7.56 -2.57
CA SER A 114 -16.24 -8.03 -1.28
C SER A 114 -16.41 -6.91 -0.25
N HIS A 115 -15.66 -5.82 -0.38
CA HIS A 115 -15.71 -4.66 0.52
C HIS A 115 -16.47 -3.46 -0.07
N ARG A 116 -17.53 -3.72 -0.84
CA ARG A 116 -18.47 -2.66 -1.24
C ARG A 116 -19.12 -2.08 0.01
N SER A 117 -19.23 -0.74 0.07
CA SER A 117 -19.77 0.03 1.21
C SER A 117 -20.90 -0.70 1.96
N PRO A 118 -20.93 -0.65 3.31
CA PRO A 118 -21.86 -1.39 4.16
C PRO A 118 -23.30 -0.83 4.16
N GLU A 119 -23.76 -0.33 3.01
CA GLU A 119 -25.10 0.23 2.83
C GLU A 119 -25.73 -0.44 1.61
N ARG A 120 -26.09 -1.71 1.81
CA ARG A 120 -27.26 -2.34 1.21
C ARG A 120 -28.15 -2.83 2.34
#